data_AF-A0A8T6DCA6-F1
#
_entry.id   AF-A0A8T6DCA6-F1
#
_cell.length_a   1.000
_cell.length_b   1.000
_cell.length_c   1.000
_cell.angle_alpha   90.00
_cell.angle_beta   90.00
_cell.angle_gamma   90.00
#
_symmetry.space_group_name_H-M   'P 1'
#
loop_
_entity.id
_entity.type
_entity.pdbx_description
1 polymer ?
#
loop_
_entity_poly.entity_id
_entity_poly.type
_entity_poly.pdbx_seq_one_letter_code
_entity_poly.pdbx_strand_id
1 'polypeptide(L)'
;MGDGDCTDSQVSRLTDYSLWEVEPVKSRSSELLERAKSAMVASVEIYNKPGFPYRSESFAILAINSWELLLKAKWLDIHQNQVNSLYVYENRNNKDGSKSRKRYIKRNRSGTPFTRGLDYLAKQLMNQNCLDPKAWHNLDAMLEVRDSATHFYSPSKQLQVRLYQFSTACVRNFATASREWFGEELTEFDLQLMPLSFKDLQSTA
;
A
#
# COMPACT_ATOMS: atom_id res chain seq x y z
N MET A 1 63.41 24.91 3.89
CA MET A 1 62.73 24.05 4.89
C MET A 1 61.59 24.84 5.50
N GLY A 2 60.37 24.33 5.34
CA GLY A 2 59.20 24.65 6.16
C GLY A 2 58.39 25.88 5.76
N ASP A 3 57.08 25.86 5.59
CA ASP A 3 56.10 24.85 5.18
C ASP A 3 54.84 25.68 4.86
N GLY A 4 54.13 25.32 3.78
CA GLY A 4 52.98 26.08 3.29
C GLY A 4 51.77 25.96 4.21
N ASP A 5 51.43 27.07 4.86
CA ASP A 5 50.24 27.22 5.71
C ASP A 5 48.99 27.45 4.84
N CYS A 6 48.48 26.39 4.20
CA CYS A 6 47.31 26.51 3.31
C CYS A 6 46.30 25.35 3.40
N THR A 7 46.35 24.50 4.42
CA THR A 7 45.47 23.32 4.49
C THR A 7 44.41 23.32 5.58
N ASP A 8 44.44 24.21 6.58
CA ASP A 8 43.48 24.11 7.70
C ASP A 8 42.12 24.79 7.47
N SER A 9 42.03 25.80 6.60
CA SER A 9 40.75 26.52 6.38
C SER A 9 39.77 25.83 5.42
N GLN A 10 40.27 24.91 4.58
CA GLN A 10 39.42 24.14 3.65
C GLN A 10 38.98 22.79 4.22
N VAL A 11 39.75 22.20 5.15
CA VAL A 11 39.39 20.92 5.78
C VAL A 11 38.25 21.08 6.80
N SER A 12 38.16 22.24 7.46
CA SER A 12 37.06 22.57 8.39
C SER A 12 35.66 22.57 7.76
N ARG A 13 35.54 22.74 6.43
CA ARG A 13 34.23 22.75 5.74
C ARG A 13 33.75 21.34 5.33
N LEU A 14 34.64 20.35 5.33
CA LEU A 14 34.31 18.96 4.97
C LEU A 14 33.95 18.11 6.19
N THR A 15 34.13 18.64 7.40
CA THR A 15 33.78 18.00 8.68
C THR A 15 32.67 18.75 9.42
N ASP A 16 31.87 19.54 8.71
CA ASP A 16 30.69 20.12 9.30
C ASP A 16 29.56 19.09 9.34
N TYR A 17 29.59 18.29 10.42
CA TYR A 17 28.60 17.30 10.78
C TYR A 17 27.21 17.93 11.08
N SER A 18 27.00 19.23 10.86
CA SER A 18 25.69 19.90 10.96
C SER A 18 24.96 20.04 9.62
N LEU A 19 25.63 19.79 8.49
CA LEU A 19 25.08 19.93 7.13
C LEU A 19 24.34 18.69 6.60
N TRP A 20 24.37 17.58 7.32
CA TRP A 20 23.40 16.52 7.06
C TRP A 20 22.13 16.82 7.81
N GLU A 21 21.09 17.15 7.07
CA GLU A 21 19.73 16.98 7.56
C GLU A 21 19.58 15.51 7.94
N VAL A 22 19.67 15.20 9.23
CA VAL A 22 19.31 13.88 9.74
C VAL A 22 17.82 13.74 9.48
N GLU A 23 17.46 13.03 8.42
CA GLU A 23 16.07 12.67 8.12
C GLU A 23 15.39 12.26 9.43
N PRO A 24 14.33 12.95 9.86
CA PRO A 24 13.73 12.72 11.16
C PRO A 24 13.30 11.26 11.26
N VAL A 25 13.54 10.62 12.40
CA VAL A 25 13.17 9.22 12.62
C VAL A 25 11.65 9.08 12.46
N LYS A 26 11.23 8.56 11.31
CA LYS A 26 9.82 8.39 10.98
C LYS A 26 9.18 7.31 11.85
N SER A 27 7.93 7.52 12.24
CA SER A 27 7.15 6.48 12.91
C SER A 27 6.90 5.31 11.94
N ARG A 28 6.65 4.11 12.47
CA ARG A 28 6.37 2.92 11.64
C ARG A 28 5.08 3.08 10.84
N SER A 29 4.08 3.77 11.40
CA SER A 29 2.86 4.14 10.69
C SER A 29 3.15 5.08 9.53
N SER A 30 4.01 6.10 9.74
CA SER A 30 4.44 7.02 8.68
C SER A 30 5.23 6.31 7.57
N GLU A 31 6.15 5.40 7.93
CA GLU A 31 6.91 4.63 6.94
C GLU A 31 5.99 3.74 6.08
N LEU A 32 5.00 3.10 6.70
CA LEU A 32 4.00 2.31 5.95
C LEU A 32 3.11 3.19 5.08
N LEU A 33 2.74 4.39 5.55
CA LEU A 33 1.97 5.35 4.78
C LEU A 33 2.74 5.79 3.52
N GLU A 34 4.02 6.13 3.64
CA GLU A 34 4.85 6.48 2.48
C GLU A 34 4.91 5.35 1.45
N ARG A 35 5.13 4.12 1.92
CA ARG A 35 5.11 2.94 1.04
C ARG A 35 3.74 2.71 0.40
N ALA A 36 2.65 2.98 1.13
CA ALA A 36 1.29 2.91 0.61
C ALA A 36 1.07 3.96 -0.50
N LYS A 37 1.49 5.22 -0.26
CA LYS A 37 1.45 6.30 -1.26
C LYS A 37 2.21 5.90 -2.52
N SER A 38 3.47 5.48 -2.40
CA SER A 38 4.29 5.06 -3.55
C SER A 38 3.67 3.88 -4.32
N ALA A 39 3.11 2.89 -3.62
CA ALA A 39 2.44 1.76 -4.28
C ALA A 39 1.17 2.18 -5.04
N MET A 40 0.39 3.13 -4.49
CA MET A 40 -0.80 3.67 -5.16
C MET A 40 -0.42 4.43 -6.43
N VAL A 41 0.64 5.23 -6.37
CA VAL A 41 1.16 5.98 -7.53
C VAL A 41 1.60 5.04 -8.64
N ALA A 42 2.40 4.03 -8.31
CA ALA A 42 2.80 2.99 -9.26
C ALA A 42 1.58 2.29 -9.88
N SER A 43 0.51 2.07 -9.11
CA SER A 43 -0.72 1.50 -9.66
C SER A 43 -1.32 2.40 -10.74
N VAL A 44 -1.46 3.71 -10.48
CA VAL A 44 -2.06 4.68 -11.41
C VAL A 44 -1.20 4.83 -12.67
N GLU A 45 0.13 4.87 -12.54
CA GLU A 45 1.04 4.93 -13.68
C GLU A 45 0.85 3.73 -14.62
N ILE A 46 0.76 2.52 -14.06
CA ILE A 46 0.52 1.30 -14.84
C ILE A 46 -0.85 1.32 -15.51
N TYR A 47 -1.88 1.85 -14.83
CA TYR A 47 -3.21 2.00 -15.41
C TYR A 47 -3.21 2.93 -16.64
N ASN A 48 -2.45 4.02 -16.54
CA ASN A 48 -2.34 5.03 -17.59
C ASN A 48 -1.38 4.64 -18.73
N LYS A 49 -0.60 3.56 -18.59
CA LYS A 49 0.36 3.13 -19.62
C LYS A 49 -0.36 2.61 -20.88
N PRO A 50 -0.14 3.22 -22.06
CA PRO A 50 -0.77 2.77 -23.30
C PRO A 50 -0.17 1.44 -23.77
N GLY A 51 -0.99 0.62 -24.45
CA GLY A 51 -0.53 -0.62 -25.08
C GLY A 51 -0.03 -1.69 -24.11
N PHE A 52 -0.44 -1.66 -22.84
CA PHE A 52 -0.05 -2.64 -21.82
C PHE A 52 -1.19 -3.66 -21.57
N PRO A 53 -1.12 -4.90 -22.11
CA PRO A 53 -2.24 -5.86 -22.05
C PRO A 53 -2.62 -6.30 -20.63
N TYR A 54 -1.68 -6.27 -19.69
CA TYR A 54 -1.85 -6.69 -18.30
C TYR A 54 -2.09 -5.50 -17.34
N ARG A 55 -2.52 -4.34 -17.86
CA ARG A 55 -2.66 -3.09 -17.08
C ARG A 55 -3.69 -3.18 -15.98
N SER A 56 -4.81 -3.81 -16.29
CA SER A 56 -5.97 -3.88 -15.41
C SER A 56 -5.67 -4.72 -14.18
N GLU A 57 -5.07 -5.87 -14.44
CA GLU A 57 -4.60 -6.84 -13.45
C GLU A 57 -3.48 -6.25 -12.59
N SER A 58 -2.48 -5.65 -13.24
CA SER A 58 -1.37 -5.01 -12.53
C SER A 58 -1.83 -3.85 -11.66
N PHE A 59 -2.74 -3.01 -12.15
CA PHE A 59 -3.38 -1.96 -11.36
C PHE A 59 -4.07 -2.55 -10.13
N ALA A 60 -4.91 -3.58 -10.29
CA ALA A 60 -5.63 -4.18 -9.17
C ALA A 60 -4.69 -4.76 -8.12
N ILE A 61 -3.62 -5.44 -8.53
CA ILE A 61 -2.62 -6.00 -7.62
C ILE A 61 -1.92 -4.89 -6.82
N LEU A 62 -1.44 -3.85 -7.50
CA LEU A 62 -0.72 -2.75 -6.86
C LEU A 62 -1.63 -1.88 -5.98
N ALA A 63 -2.82 -1.56 -6.46
CA ALA A 63 -3.81 -0.77 -5.72
C ALA A 63 -4.25 -1.50 -4.43
N ILE A 64 -4.51 -2.81 -4.49
CA ILE A 64 -4.86 -3.58 -3.29
C ILE A 64 -3.69 -3.66 -2.30
N ASN A 65 -2.45 -3.82 -2.79
CA ASN A 65 -1.27 -3.77 -1.91
C ASN A 65 -1.14 -2.40 -1.23
N SER A 66 -1.36 -1.31 -1.96
CA SER A 66 -1.33 0.04 -1.40
C SER A 66 -2.36 0.23 -0.29
N TRP A 67 -3.60 -0.24 -0.49
CA TRP A 67 -4.64 -0.23 0.53
C TRP A 67 -4.30 -1.09 1.75
N GLU A 68 -3.73 -2.28 1.54
CA GLU A 68 -3.30 -3.14 2.64
C GLU A 68 -2.24 -2.43 3.50
N LEU A 69 -1.28 -1.75 2.88
CA LEU A 69 -0.28 -0.95 3.59
C LEU A 69 -0.91 0.23 4.33
N LEU A 70 -1.86 0.94 3.72
CA LEU A 70 -2.55 2.07 4.35
C LEU A 70 -3.36 1.62 5.57
N LEU A 71 -4.12 0.53 5.48
CA LEU A 71 -4.87 -0.02 6.60
C LEU A 71 -3.93 -0.48 7.73
N LYS A 72 -2.77 -1.05 7.40
CA LYS A 72 -1.74 -1.40 8.40
C LYS A 72 -1.14 -0.16 9.04
N ALA A 73 -0.89 0.90 8.28
CA ALA A 73 -0.43 2.18 8.81
C ALA A 73 -1.45 2.74 9.82
N LYS A 74 -2.74 2.76 9.46
CA LYS A 74 -3.79 3.26 10.35
C LYS A 74 -3.97 2.40 11.60
N TRP A 75 -3.87 1.08 11.43
CA TRP A 75 -3.89 0.16 12.56
C TRP A 75 -2.74 0.43 13.53
N LEU A 76 -1.51 0.61 13.03
CA LEU A 76 -0.35 0.93 13.87
C LEU A 76 -0.49 2.28 14.56
N ASP A 77 -1.01 3.28 13.86
CA ASP A 77 -1.28 4.62 14.40
C ASP A 77 -2.19 4.54 15.64
N ILE A 78 -3.33 3.84 15.53
CA ILE A 78 -4.28 3.62 16.64
C ILE A 78 -3.64 2.80 17.78
N HIS A 79 -2.72 1.89 17.46
CA HIS A 79 -2.05 1.01 18.43
C HIS A 79 -0.65 1.52 18.85
N GLN A 80 -0.40 2.83 18.79
CA GLN A 80 0.84 3.45 19.28
C GLN A 80 2.11 2.82 18.67
N ASN A 81 2.08 2.52 17.36
CA ASN A 81 3.18 1.92 16.60
C ASN A 81 3.64 0.52 17.09
N GLN A 82 2.78 -0.20 17.82
CA GLN A 82 3.06 -1.55 18.32
C GLN A 82 2.87 -2.60 17.22
N VAL A 83 3.96 -3.09 16.63
CA VAL A 83 3.94 -4.04 15.50
C VAL A 83 3.33 -5.39 15.86
N ASN A 84 3.41 -5.81 17.12
CA ASN A 84 2.80 -7.05 17.59
C ASN A 84 1.28 -7.10 17.36
N SER A 85 0.61 -5.94 17.33
CA SER A 85 -0.83 -5.83 17.03
C SER A 85 -1.18 -6.32 15.62
N LEU A 86 -0.25 -6.21 14.66
CA LEU A 86 -0.41 -6.67 13.29
C LEU A 86 -0.17 -8.16 13.10
N TYR A 87 0.45 -8.85 14.07
CA TYR A 87 0.80 -10.25 13.90
C TYR A 87 -0.40 -11.18 14.09
N VAL A 88 -0.40 -12.26 13.31
CA VAL A 88 -1.36 -13.35 13.45
C VAL A 88 -0.80 -14.39 14.41
N TYR A 89 -1.63 -14.79 15.37
CA TYR A 89 -1.28 -15.77 16.38
C TYR A 89 -2.01 -17.09 16.14
N GLU A 90 -1.31 -18.20 16.27
CA GLU A 90 -1.85 -19.54 16.14
C GLU A 90 -1.50 -20.42 17.34
N ASN A 91 -2.37 -21.38 17.64
CA ASN A 91 -2.08 -22.42 18.62
C ASN A 91 -1.39 -23.57 17.90
N ARG A 92 -0.21 -23.97 18.38
CA ARG A 92 0.49 -25.14 17.86
C ARG A 92 -0.11 -26.42 18.41
N ASN A 93 -0.06 -27.49 17.62
CA ASN A 93 -0.41 -28.81 18.12
C ASN A 93 0.74 -29.33 19.00
N ASN A 94 0.41 -29.85 20.17
CA ASN A 94 1.34 -30.58 21.03
C ASN A 94 1.64 -31.95 20.42
N LYS A 95 2.63 -32.65 20.99
CA LYS A 95 2.96 -34.04 20.61
C LYS A 95 1.76 -34.98 20.73
N ASP A 96 0.85 -34.68 21.65
CA ASP A 96 -0.38 -35.46 21.91
C ASP A 96 -1.56 -35.05 20.99
N GLY A 97 -1.34 -34.24 19.96
CA GLY A 97 -2.39 -33.75 19.06
C GLY A 97 -3.31 -32.67 19.67
N SER A 98 -3.23 -32.41 20.98
CA SER A 98 -3.96 -31.33 21.65
C SER A 98 -3.43 -29.94 21.26
N LYS A 99 -4.30 -28.92 21.20
CA LYS A 99 -3.86 -27.54 20.94
C LYS A 99 -3.16 -26.96 22.17
N SER A 100 -1.98 -26.37 21.97
CA SER A 100 -1.26 -25.65 23.01
C SER A 100 -2.07 -24.48 23.56
N ARG A 101 -1.99 -24.25 24.88
CA ARG A 101 -2.57 -23.07 25.53
C ARG A 101 -1.82 -21.78 25.18
N LYS A 102 -0.54 -21.89 24.79
CA LYS A 102 0.31 -20.75 24.41
C LYS A 102 0.11 -20.42 22.93
N ARG A 103 -0.07 -19.13 22.65
CA ARG A 103 -0.16 -18.58 21.29
C ARG A 103 1.23 -18.28 20.75
N TYR A 104 1.47 -18.66 19.50
CA TYR A 104 2.72 -18.40 18.80
C TYR A 104 2.44 -17.52 17.59
N ILE A 105 3.39 -16.65 17.24
CA ILE A 105 3.31 -15.86 16.00
C ILE A 105 3.41 -16.83 14.82
N LYS A 106 2.37 -16.82 13.98
CA LYS A 106 2.37 -17.54 12.71
C LYS A 106 3.49 -16.99 11.84
N ARG A 107 4.28 -17.85 11.21
CA ARG A 107 5.38 -17.47 10.32
C ARG A 107 5.09 -17.92 8.89
N ASN A 108 5.58 -17.16 7.92
CA ASN A 108 5.50 -17.57 6.51
C ASN A 108 6.63 -18.55 6.14
N ARG A 109 6.67 -18.95 4.86
CA ARG A 109 7.72 -19.85 4.31
C ARG A 109 9.15 -19.38 4.56
N SER A 110 9.37 -18.07 4.69
CA SER A 110 10.68 -17.44 4.90
C SER A 110 11.00 -17.21 6.38
N GLY A 111 10.14 -17.67 7.29
CA GLY A 111 10.30 -17.47 8.73
C GLY A 111 9.94 -16.08 9.23
N THR A 112 9.42 -15.18 8.39
CA THR A 112 9.00 -13.84 8.82
C THR A 112 7.61 -13.87 9.47
N PRO A 113 7.32 -12.97 10.44
CA PRO A 113 6.01 -12.87 11.08
C PRO A 113 4.89 -12.66 10.06
N PHE A 114 3.86 -13.50 10.14
CA PHE A 114 2.67 -13.35 9.31
C PHE A 114 1.81 -12.21 9.86
N THR A 115 1.49 -11.25 9.01
CA THR A 115 0.67 -10.08 9.38
C THR A 115 -0.79 -10.27 8.99
N ARG A 116 -1.68 -9.54 9.66
CA ARG A 116 -3.10 -9.50 9.33
C ARG A 116 -3.29 -8.90 7.93
N GLY A 117 -4.13 -9.54 7.12
CA GLY A 117 -4.46 -9.09 5.78
C GLY A 117 -5.53 -8.01 5.76
N LEU A 118 -5.79 -7.49 4.55
CA LEU A 118 -6.73 -6.41 4.27
C LEU A 118 -8.16 -6.69 4.79
N ASP A 119 -8.73 -7.86 4.53
CA ASP A 119 -10.11 -8.21 4.94
C ASP A 119 -10.32 -8.10 6.47
N TYR A 120 -9.36 -8.64 7.24
CA TYR A 120 -9.43 -8.56 8.70
C TYR A 120 -9.34 -7.11 9.19
N LEU A 121 -8.37 -6.35 8.67
CA LEU A 121 -8.13 -4.98 9.10
C LEU A 121 -9.30 -4.06 8.73
N ALA A 122 -9.85 -4.19 7.53
CA ALA A 122 -11.00 -3.42 7.09
C ALA A 122 -12.22 -3.65 7.99
N LYS A 123 -12.55 -4.91 8.30
CA LYS A 123 -13.66 -5.25 9.22
C LYS A 123 -13.46 -4.64 10.62
N GLN A 124 -12.23 -4.68 11.15
CA GLN A 124 -11.96 -4.07 12.46
C GLN A 124 -12.07 -2.54 12.42
N LEU A 125 -11.57 -1.89 11.36
CA LEU A 125 -11.64 -0.44 11.21
C LEU A 125 -13.08 0.04 10.95
N MET A 126 -13.91 -0.75 10.27
CA MET A 126 -15.34 -0.50 10.15
C MET A 126 -16.04 -0.57 11.52
N ASN A 127 -15.73 -1.57 12.34
CA ASN A 127 -16.29 -1.67 13.70
C ASN A 127 -15.89 -0.49 14.59
N GLN A 128 -14.74 0.14 14.31
CA GLN A 128 -14.27 1.36 14.97
C GLN A 128 -14.76 2.66 14.31
N ASN A 129 -15.69 2.58 13.34
CA ASN A 129 -16.20 3.71 12.55
C ASN A 129 -15.09 4.55 11.85
N CYS A 130 -13.93 3.95 11.58
CA CYS A 130 -12.81 4.61 10.92
C CYS A 130 -12.84 4.46 9.40
N LEU A 131 -13.58 3.47 8.88
CA LEU A 131 -13.71 3.18 7.45
C LEU A 131 -15.20 3.12 7.06
N ASP A 132 -15.58 3.91 6.05
CA ASP A 132 -16.95 3.90 5.50
C ASP A 132 -17.26 2.52 4.87
N PRO A 133 -18.39 1.88 5.22
CA PRO A 133 -18.85 0.66 4.58
C PRO A 133 -18.93 0.75 3.04
N LYS A 134 -19.23 1.92 2.47
CA LYS A 134 -19.25 2.12 1.01
C LYS A 134 -17.83 2.07 0.42
N ALA A 135 -16.86 2.65 1.12
CA ALA A 135 -15.46 2.57 0.72
C ALA A 135 -14.97 1.11 0.76
N TRP A 136 -15.35 0.36 1.80
CA TRP A 136 -15.09 -1.07 1.88
C TRP A 136 -15.72 -1.86 0.73
N HIS A 137 -16.99 -1.64 0.39
CA HIS A 137 -17.65 -2.36 -0.71
C HIS A 137 -16.95 -2.14 -2.06
N ASN A 138 -16.50 -0.91 -2.33
CA ASN A 138 -15.71 -0.61 -3.53
C ASN A 138 -14.36 -1.33 -3.53
N LEU A 139 -13.72 -1.42 -2.36
CA LEU A 139 -12.44 -2.10 -2.19
C LEU A 139 -12.57 -3.62 -2.30
N ASP A 140 -13.67 -4.19 -1.82
CA ASP A 140 -14.01 -5.61 -1.91
C ASP A 140 -14.20 -6.03 -3.37
N ALA A 141 -14.89 -5.22 -4.18
CA ALA A 141 -14.97 -5.44 -5.62
C ALA A 141 -13.58 -5.42 -6.31
N MET A 142 -12.69 -4.51 -5.89
CA MET A 142 -11.30 -4.49 -6.38
C MET A 142 -10.48 -5.70 -5.89
N LEU A 143 -10.79 -6.23 -4.70
CA LEU A 143 -10.17 -7.42 -4.15
C LEU A 143 -10.51 -8.65 -5.00
N GLU A 144 -11.77 -8.79 -5.43
CA GLU A 144 -12.19 -9.85 -6.35
C GLU A 144 -11.48 -9.76 -7.71
N VAL A 145 -11.28 -8.55 -8.25
CA VAL A 145 -10.50 -8.34 -9.48
C VAL A 145 -9.06 -8.82 -9.27
N ARG A 146 -8.44 -8.48 -8.14
CA ARG A 146 -7.07 -8.89 -7.81
C ARG A 146 -6.95 -10.40 -7.62
N ASP A 147 -7.91 -11.03 -6.96
CA ASP A 147 -7.92 -12.48 -6.76
C ASP A 147 -8.12 -13.20 -8.11
N SER A 148 -9.00 -12.69 -8.97
CA SER A 148 -9.17 -13.18 -10.35
C SER A 148 -7.91 -13.00 -11.20
N ALA A 149 -7.14 -11.93 -10.98
CA ALA A 149 -5.89 -11.67 -11.70
C ALA A 149 -4.72 -12.58 -11.26
N THR A 150 -4.77 -13.08 -10.02
CA THR A 150 -3.71 -13.90 -9.42
C THR A 150 -4.04 -15.40 -9.42
N HIS A 151 -5.32 -15.75 -9.53
CA HIS A 151 -5.80 -17.11 -9.70
C HIS A 151 -6.21 -17.37 -11.16
N PHE A 152 -5.81 -18.53 -11.70
CA PHE A 152 -5.87 -18.88 -13.12
C PHE A 152 -7.26 -18.85 -13.80
N TYR A 153 -8.34 -18.66 -13.03
CA TYR A 153 -9.72 -18.67 -13.52
C TYR A 153 -10.53 -17.49 -12.95
N SER A 154 -10.87 -16.50 -13.79
CA SER A 154 -12.23 -15.93 -13.77
C SER A 154 -12.59 -15.20 -15.08
N PRO A 155 -13.84 -15.34 -15.59
CA PRO A 155 -14.22 -15.12 -16.99
C PRO A 155 -15.14 -13.90 -17.20
N SER A 156 -15.23 -12.95 -16.26
CA SER A 156 -16.19 -11.85 -16.37
C SER A 156 -15.58 -10.64 -17.10
N LYS A 157 -15.65 -10.66 -18.44
CA LYS A 157 -15.41 -9.45 -19.27
C LYS A 157 -16.20 -8.22 -18.76
N GLN A 158 -17.35 -8.43 -18.12
CA GLN A 158 -18.15 -7.37 -17.49
C GLN A 158 -17.45 -6.64 -16.33
N LEU A 159 -16.61 -7.34 -15.56
CA LEU A 159 -15.82 -6.72 -14.48
C LEU A 159 -14.76 -5.79 -15.07
N GLN A 160 -14.17 -6.15 -16.21
CA GLN A 160 -13.23 -5.31 -16.95
C GLN A 160 -13.89 -4.05 -17.53
N VAL A 161 -15.15 -4.15 -18.01
CA VAL A 161 -15.92 -2.99 -18.53
C VAL A 161 -16.22 -1.97 -17.42
N ARG A 162 -16.47 -2.42 -16.18
CA ARG A 162 -16.69 -1.53 -15.02
C ARG A 162 -15.43 -1.18 -14.25
N LEU A 163 -14.28 -1.72 -14.64
CA LEU A 163 -13.02 -1.54 -13.92
C LEU A 163 -12.66 -0.06 -13.76
N TYR A 164 -12.89 0.77 -14.78
CA TYR A 164 -12.62 2.21 -14.68
C TYR A 164 -13.36 2.88 -13.51
N GLN A 165 -14.63 2.51 -13.28
CA GLN A 165 -15.44 3.06 -12.19
C GLN A 165 -14.89 2.62 -10.83
N PHE A 166 -14.55 1.33 -10.71
CA PHE A 166 -13.95 0.78 -9.49
C PHE A 166 -12.56 1.35 -9.22
N SER A 167 -11.71 1.48 -10.25
CA SER A 167 -10.39 2.09 -10.16
C SER A 167 -10.46 3.54 -9.70
N THR A 168 -11.33 4.33 -10.31
CA THR A 168 -11.49 5.76 -9.96
C THR A 168 -12.01 5.90 -8.53
N ALA A 169 -13.01 5.09 -8.14
CA ALA A 169 -13.53 5.07 -6.78
C ALA A 169 -12.46 4.62 -5.77
N CYS A 170 -11.65 3.61 -6.10
CA CYS A 170 -10.58 3.09 -5.28
C CYS A 170 -9.52 4.15 -4.98
N VAL A 171 -9.01 4.84 -6.01
CA VAL A 171 -8.01 5.90 -5.87
C VAL A 171 -8.58 7.08 -5.07
N ARG A 172 -9.82 7.50 -5.37
CA ARG A 172 -10.48 8.58 -4.64
C ARG A 172 -10.67 8.24 -3.16
N ASN A 173 -11.17 7.04 -2.85
CA ASN A 173 -11.37 6.61 -1.47
C ASN A 173 -10.04 6.54 -0.72
N PHE A 174 -8.96 6.16 -1.40
CA PHE A 174 -7.62 6.08 -0.83
C PHE A 174 -7.08 7.49 -0.51
N ALA A 175 -7.29 8.45 -1.43
CA ALA A 175 -6.94 9.85 -1.23
C ALA A 175 -7.69 10.45 -0.03
N THR A 176 -9.00 10.22 0.04
CA THR A 176 -9.84 10.65 1.15
C THR A 176 -9.37 10.04 2.47
N ALA A 177 -9.16 8.71 2.52
CA ALA A 177 -8.71 8.02 3.73
C ALA A 177 -7.32 8.49 4.18
N SER A 178 -6.38 8.69 3.26
CA SER A 178 -5.03 9.19 3.59
C SER A 178 -5.08 10.59 4.20
N ARG A 179 -5.91 11.47 3.64
CA ARG A 179 -6.13 12.82 4.16
C ARG A 179 -6.82 12.80 5.52
N GLU A 180 -7.90 12.04 5.67
CA GLU A 180 -8.66 11.96 6.93
C GLU A 180 -7.86 11.33 8.06
N TRP A 181 -7.04 10.33 7.76
CA TRP A 181 -6.34 9.56 8.79
C TRP A 181 -5.00 10.16 9.21
N PHE A 182 -4.31 10.85 8.29
CA PHE A 182 -2.95 11.32 8.49
C PHE A 182 -2.73 12.79 8.14
N GLY A 183 -3.72 13.49 7.58
CA GLY A 183 -3.56 14.87 7.11
C GLY A 183 -2.72 15.01 5.85
N GLU A 184 -2.37 13.89 5.21
CA GLU A 184 -1.49 13.83 4.05
C GLU A 184 -2.28 13.88 2.75
N GLU A 185 -1.85 14.70 1.80
CA GLU A 185 -2.44 14.74 0.47
C GLU A 185 -1.63 13.92 -0.53
N LEU A 186 -2.32 13.33 -1.51
CA LEU A 186 -1.66 12.71 -2.66
C LEU A 186 -1.31 13.73 -3.75
N THR A 187 -1.44 15.02 -3.47
CA THR A 187 -1.21 16.13 -4.41
C THR A 187 0.25 16.18 -4.89
N GLU A 188 1.18 15.55 -4.16
CA GLU A 188 2.57 15.34 -4.60
C GLU A 188 2.68 14.49 -5.88
N PHE A 189 1.63 13.73 -6.19
CA PHE A 189 1.56 12.90 -7.37
C PHE A 189 0.53 13.53 -8.30
N ASP A 190 1.00 14.10 -9.40
CA ASP A 190 0.15 14.64 -10.48
C ASP A 190 -0.60 13.48 -11.16
N LEU A 191 -1.64 12.97 -10.48
CA LEU A 191 -2.49 11.88 -10.92
C LEU A 191 -3.45 12.40 -12.00
N GLN A 192 -2.91 12.99 -13.08
CA GLN A 192 -3.67 13.24 -14.29
C GLN A 192 -4.12 11.90 -14.85
N LEU A 193 -5.37 11.56 -14.55
CA LEU A 193 -6.13 10.61 -15.33
C LEU A 193 -6.26 11.23 -16.72
N MET A 194 -5.53 10.73 -17.71
CA MET A 194 -5.87 11.06 -19.09
C MET A 194 -7.17 10.33 -19.46
N PRO A 195 -8.25 11.03 -19.82
CA PRO A 195 -9.26 10.43 -20.65
C PRO A 195 -8.70 10.30 -22.08
N LEU A 196 -9.27 9.36 -22.84
CA LEU A 196 -9.12 9.13 -24.28
C LEU A 196 -8.13 8.02 -24.70
N SER A 197 -8.69 6.83 -24.87
CA SER A 197 -8.38 6.00 -26.04
C SER A 197 -9.69 5.45 -26.59
N PHE A 198 -10.12 5.99 -27.72
CA PHE A 198 -11.21 5.41 -28.49
C PHE A 198 -10.79 4.02 -28.97
N LYS A 199 -11.53 2.99 -28.55
CA LYS A 199 -11.49 1.67 -29.17
C LYS A 199 -12.80 1.38 -29.92
N ASP A 200 -13.37 2.39 -30.59
CA ASP A 200 -14.44 2.20 -31.56
C ASP A 200 -14.18 3.10 -32.78
N LEU A 201 -13.10 2.80 -33.50
CA LEU A 201 -12.98 3.10 -34.93
C LEU A 201 -12.70 1.77 -35.62
N GLN A 202 -13.67 0.86 -35.56
CA GLN A 202 -13.81 -0.15 -36.60
C GLN A 202 -15.08 0.14 -37.38
N SER A 203 -14.80 0.49 -38.63
CA SER A 203 -15.63 0.98 -39.73
C SER A 203 -17.10 0.61 -39.71
N THR A 204 -17.93 1.64 -39.85
CA THR A 204 -19.04 1.57 -40.81
C THR A 204 -18.48 1.18 -42.18
N ALA A 205 -18.72 -0.06 -42.57
CA ALA A 205 -18.75 -0.51 -43.96
C ALA A 205 -19.84 -1.57 -44.07
#